data_AF-A0A4U9CYQ2-F1
#
_entry.id   AF-A0A4U9CYQ2-F1
#
_cell.length_a   1.000
_cell.length_b   1.000
_cell.length_c   1.000
_cell.angle_alpha   90.00
_cell.angle_beta   90.00
_cell.angle_gamma   90.00
#
_symmetry.space_group_name_H-M   'P 1'
#
loop_
_entity.id
_entity.type
_entity.pdbx_description
1 polymer ?
#
loop_
_entity_poly.entity_id
_entity_poly.type
_entity_poly.pdbx_seq_one_letter_code
_entity_poly.pdbx_strand_id
1 'polypeptide(L)'
;MKMLEDAFSYANQLGARQEPGRSICMRIIRISCASSTPSAKTPDEKIRIKTLSLGVVIPDVTFQLAKDDAQMALFSPYDVERLYGKAFGDIAVSEMYPQLVADERVSKRWIRARDLFQRLAEIQFESGYPYIMFEDTVNRANPIAGRVNMSNLCSEICRSTPPRPLTKTSITASVGQDISCNLGSLNIAHTMDSPTLRARLKSPFAA
;
A
#
# COMPACT_ATOMS: atom_id res chain seq x y z
N MET A 1 -13.15 5.39 1.18
CA MET A 1 -12.57 6.06 -0.01
C MET A 1 -13.31 7.34 -0.33
N LYS A 2 -14.63 7.32 -0.59
CA LYS A 2 -15.38 8.53 -0.96
C LYS A 2 -15.28 9.68 0.03
N MET A 3 -15.46 9.40 1.32
CA MET A 3 -15.29 10.40 2.38
C MET A 3 -13.88 11.04 2.39
N LEU A 4 -12.84 10.28 2.05
CA LEU A 4 -11.47 10.81 1.98
C LEU A 4 -11.33 11.71 0.76
N GLU A 5 -11.87 11.29 -0.39
CA GLU A 5 -11.92 12.13 -1.60
C GLU A 5 -12.57 13.48 -1.30
N ASP A 6 -13.76 13.47 -0.69
CA ASP A 6 -14.51 14.70 -0.38
C ASP A 6 -13.76 15.59 0.63
N ALA A 7 -13.17 15.00 1.66
CA ALA A 7 -12.36 15.73 2.64
C ALA A 7 -11.14 16.41 2.00
N PHE A 8 -10.50 15.76 1.03
CA PHE A 8 -9.35 16.31 0.33
C PHE A 8 -9.71 17.33 -0.75
N SER A 9 -10.85 17.14 -1.41
CA SER A 9 -11.40 18.14 -2.32
C SER A 9 -11.81 19.41 -1.58
N TYR A 10 -12.24 19.29 -0.32
CA TYR A 10 -12.56 20.42 0.54
C TYR A 10 -11.31 21.15 1.07
N ALA A 11 -10.35 20.42 1.63
CA ALA A 11 -9.14 20.98 2.23
C ALA A 11 -8.00 21.14 1.21
N ASN A 12 -8.04 22.22 0.43
CA ASN A 12 -7.03 22.56 -0.56
C ASN A 12 -5.97 23.55 -0.03
N GLN A 13 -4.77 23.52 -0.61
CA GLN A 13 -3.68 24.43 -0.26
C GLN A 13 -3.87 25.75 -1.01
N LEU A 14 -4.79 26.60 -0.52
CA LEU A 14 -5.01 28.02 -0.87
C LEU A 14 -4.38 28.45 -2.22
N GLY A 15 -5.02 28.06 -3.33
CA GLY A 15 -4.63 28.46 -4.69
C GLY A 15 -4.02 27.37 -5.58
N ALA A 16 -3.71 26.18 -5.05
CA ALA A 16 -3.30 25.03 -5.86
C ALA A 16 -4.51 24.28 -6.45
N ARG A 17 -4.36 23.75 -7.68
CA ARG A 17 -5.33 22.81 -8.29
C ARG A 17 -5.42 21.53 -7.47
N GLN A 18 -6.56 20.82 -7.57
CA GLN A 18 -6.74 19.48 -6.99
C GLN A 18 -5.87 18.45 -7.74
N GLU A 19 -4.56 18.53 -7.59
CA GLU A 19 -3.65 17.48 -8.03
C GLU A 19 -3.80 16.26 -7.10
N PRO A 20 -3.58 15.03 -7.58
CA PRO A 20 -3.62 13.83 -6.75
C PRO A 20 -2.42 13.80 -5.81
N GLY A 21 -2.43 14.63 -4.77
CA GLY A 21 -1.39 14.67 -3.74
C GLY A 21 -1.49 13.52 -2.73
N ARG A 22 -2.30 12.48 -3.00
CA ARG A 22 -2.76 11.52 -1.99
C ARG A 22 -3.04 10.14 -2.57
N SER A 23 -2.52 9.11 -1.92
CA SER A 23 -2.64 7.70 -2.33
C SER A 23 -3.31 6.85 -1.27
N ILE A 24 -4.14 5.89 -1.72
CA ILE A 24 -4.65 4.82 -0.87
C ILE A 24 -4.00 3.51 -1.29
N CYS A 25 -3.31 2.87 -0.36
CA CYS A 25 -2.69 1.56 -0.58
C CYS A 25 -3.63 0.44 -0.11
N MET A 26 -3.84 -0.58 -0.93
CA MET A 26 -4.69 -1.73 -0.64
C MET A 26 -3.96 -3.04 -0.91
N ARG A 27 -4.06 -4.01 0.00
CA ARG A 27 -3.51 -5.36 -0.25
C ARG A 27 -4.43 -6.15 -1.18
N ILE A 28 -3.83 -6.80 -2.18
CA ILE A 28 -4.56 -7.42 -3.30
C ILE A 28 -5.35 -8.68 -2.91
N ILE A 29 -4.95 -9.34 -1.82
CA ILE A 29 -5.56 -10.59 -1.30
C ILE A 29 -6.81 -10.32 -0.43
N ARG A 30 -7.32 -9.08 -0.40
CA ARG A 30 -8.54 -8.73 0.34
C ARG A 30 -9.79 -8.98 -0.51
N ILE A 31 -10.85 -9.56 0.07
CA ILE A 31 -12.14 -9.82 -0.64
C ILE A 31 -12.69 -8.60 -1.39
N SER A 32 -12.49 -7.39 -0.84
CA SER A 32 -12.97 -6.16 -1.49
C SER A 32 -12.15 -5.74 -2.72
N CYS A 33 -10.92 -6.23 -2.92
CA CYS A 33 -10.03 -5.75 -3.98
C CYS A 33 -10.65 -5.85 -5.39
N ALA A 34 -11.39 -6.92 -5.66
CA ALA A 34 -12.05 -7.14 -6.95
C ALA A 34 -13.17 -6.12 -7.25
N SER A 35 -13.84 -5.57 -6.23
CA SER A 35 -14.89 -4.55 -6.41
C SER A 35 -14.42 -3.13 -6.09
N SER A 36 -13.30 -2.99 -5.38
CA SER A 36 -12.79 -1.73 -4.83
C SER A 36 -11.64 -1.13 -5.62
N THR A 37 -11.38 -1.60 -6.85
CA THR A 37 -10.46 -0.93 -7.78
C THR A 37 -11.31 -0.11 -8.77
N PRO A 38 -11.82 1.08 -8.37
CA PRO A 38 -12.61 1.90 -9.26
C PRO A 38 -11.73 2.36 -10.42
N SER A 39 -12.12 2.01 -11.63
CA SER A 39 -11.54 2.62 -12.83
C SER A 39 -12.03 4.06 -12.92
N ALA A 40 -11.21 4.96 -13.45
CA ALA A 40 -11.63 6.35 -13.76
C ALA A 40 -12.84 6.41 -14.73
N LYS A 41 -13.12 5.29 -15.42
CA LYS A 41 -14.22 5.08 -16.37
C LYS A 41 -15.45 4.38 -15.79
N THR A 42 -15.50 4.09 -14.48
CA THR A 42 -16.71 3.49 -13.88
C THR A 42 -17.87 4.49 -14.06
N PRO A 43 -18.98 4.09 -14.72
CA PRO A 43 -20.07 5.01 -15.05
C PRO A 43 -20.89 5.47 -13.83
N ASP A 44 -20.84 4.70 -12.73
CA ASP A 44 -21.50 5.08 -11.47
C ASP A 44 -20.68 6.13 -10.70
N GLU A 45 -21.21 7.35 -10.64
CA GLU A 45 -20.57 8.49 -9.97
C GLU A 45 -20.41 8.30 -8.46
N LYS A 46 -21.19 7.40 -7.82
CA LYS A 46 -21.04 7.08 -6.39
C LYS A 46 -19.80 6.24 -6.10
N ILE A 47 -19.33 5.47 -7.08
CA ILE A 47 -18.18 4.56 -6.95
C ILE A 47 -16.93 5.19 -7.61
N ARG A 48 -17.12 6.14 -8.52
CA ARG A 48 -16.05 6.85 -9.20
C ARG A 48 -15.24 7.71 -8.24
N ILE A 49 -13.92 7.55 -8.34
CA ILE A 49 -12.91 8.32 -7.62
C ILE A 49 -12.09 9.09 -8.65
N LYS A 50 -12.02 10.42 -8.51
CA LYS A 50 -11.40 11.33 -9.49
C LYS A 50 -10.01 11.78 -9.04
N THR A 51 -9.78 11.96 -7.75
CA THR A 51 -8.58 12.67 -7.24
C THR A 51 -7.65 11.85 -6.34
N LEU A 52 -8.00 10.60 -6.02
CA LEU A 52 -7.14 9.72 -5.22
C LEU A 52 -6.34 8.77 -6.11
N SER A 53 -5.03 8.70 -5.86
CA SER A 53 -4.17 7.67 -6.43
C SER A 53 -4.41 6.33 -5.73
N LEU A 54 -4.31 5.24 -6.50
CA LEU A 54 -4.43 3.88 -5.98
C LEU A 54 -3.04 3.24 -5.89
N GLY A 55 -2.81 2.49 -4.82
CA GLY A 55 -1.66 1.62 -4.67
C GLY A 55 -2.12 0.21 -4.30
N VAL A 56 -1.42 -0.79 -4.81
CA VAL A 56 -1.65 -2.20 -4.50
C VAL A 56 -0.41 -2.82 -3.86
N VAL A 57 -0.63 -3.57 -2.78
CA VAL A 57 0.40 -4.40 -2.14
C VAL A 57 0.24 -5.82 -2.64
N ILE A 58 1.28 -6.33 -3.30
CA ILE A 58 1.31 -7.65 -3.91
C ILE A 58 2.38 -8.50 -3.20
N PRO A 59 1.98 -9.59 -2.54
CA PRO A 59 2.92 -10.57 -1.98
C PRO A 59 3.37 -11.59 -3.03
N ASP A 60 4.51 -12.25 -2.78
CA ASP A 60 5.16 -13.19 -3.70
C ASP A 60 4.25 -14.38 -4.05
N VAL A 61 3.41 -14.84 -3.12
CA VAL A 61 2.47 -15.93 -3.37
C VAL A 61 1.51 -15.64 -4.52
N THR A 62 1.12 -14.38 -4.73
CA THR A 62 0.25 -13.99 -5.85
C THR A 62 0.93 -14.22 -7.20
N PHE A 63 2.24 -13.99 -7.29
CA PHE A 63 3.03 -14.27 -8.49
C PHE A 63 3.19 -15.76 -8.75
N GLN A 64 3.44 -16.56 -7.70
CA GLN A 64 3.52 -18.01 -7.82
C GLN A 64 2.21 -18.57 -8.38
N LEU A 65 1.07 -18.16 -7.80
CA LEU A 65 -0.25 -18.59 -8.27
C LEU A 65 -0.55 -18.15 -9.70
N ALA A 66 -0.12 -16.95 -10.11
CA ALA A 66 -0.32 -16.48 -11.48
C ALA A 66 0.57 -17.22 -12.49
N LYS A 67 1.80 -17.57 -12.09
CA LYS A 67 2.73 -18.38 -12.90
C LYS A 67 2.14 -19.75 -13.19
N ASP A 68 1.53 -20.37 -12.18
CA ASP A 68 0.96 -21.72 -12.25
C ASP A 68 -0.49 -21.74 -12.79
N ASP A 69 -1.02 -20.60 -13.23
CA ASP A 69 -2.42 -20.42 -13.65
C ASP A 69 -3.44 -20.95 -12.62
N ALA A 70 -3.11 -20.81 -11.34
CA ALA A 70 -3.90 -21.30 -10.23
C ALA A 70 -4.97 -20.28 -9.79
N GLN A 71 -5.95 -20.76 -9.03
CA GLN A 71 -6.88 -19.90 -8.32
C GLN A 71 -6.22 -19.28 -7.08
N MET A 72 -6.47 -18.00 -6.87
CA MET A 72 -6.07 -17.25 -5.69
C MET A 72 -7.27 -17.03 -4.76
N ALA A 73 -7.08 -17.31 -3.48
CA ALA A 73 -8.04 -17.02 -2.43
C ALA A 73 -7.88 -15.58 -1.95
N LEU A 74 -8.99 -14.85 -1.90
CA LEU A 74 -9.12 -13.56 -1.23
C LEU A 74 -9.70 -13.78 0.16
N PHE A 75 -9.06 -13.25 1.21
CA PHE A 75 -9.45 -13.46 2.60
C PHE A 75 -10.27 -12.29 3.15
N SER A 76 -11.15 -12.60 4.09
CA SER A 76 -11.87 -11.62 4.90
C SER A 76 -10.94 -11.04 5.98
N PRO A 77 -10.64 -9.73 5.97
CA PRO A 77 -9.80 -9.11 7.01
C PRO A 77 -10.40 -9.24 8.41
N TYR A 78 -11.73 -9.23 8.50
CA TYR A 78 -12.46 -9.36 9.76
C TYR A 78 -12.27 -10.75 10.39
N ASP A 79 -12.39 -11.81 9.58
CA ASP A 79 -12.21 -13.18 10.09
C ASP A 79 -10.76 -13.41 10.51
N VAL A 80 -9.80 -12.89 9.73
CA VAL A 80 -8.37 -12.98 10.06
C VAL A 80 -8.07 -12.27 11.38
N GLU A 81 -8.56 -11.05 11.58
CA GLU A 81 -8.33 -10.32 12.83
C GLU A 81 -8.96 -11.02 14.04
N ARG A 82 -10.18 -11.54 13.90
CA ARG A 82 -10.88 -12.27 14.96
C ARG A 82 -10.18 -13.58 15.35
N LEU A 83 -9.68 -14.33 14.37
CA LEU A 83 -9.11 -15.66 14.58
C LEU A 83 -7.63 -15.63 14.97
N TYR A 84 -6.85 -14.70 14.40
CA TYR A 84 -5.40 -14.64 14.57
C TYR A 84 -4.95 -13.48 15.47
N GLY A 85 -5.89 -12.66 15.96
CA GLY A 85 -5.61 -11.56 16.90
C GLY A 85 -4.73 -10.44 16.33
N LYS A 86 -4.55 -10.40 15.00
CA LYS A 86 -3.73 -9.41 14.29
C LYS A 86 -4.51 -8.85 13.11
N ALA A 87 -4.39 -7.53 12.90
CA ALA A 87 -4.97 -6.90 11.73
C ALA A 87 -4.39 -7.52 10.45
N PHE A 88 -5.22 -7.59 9.41
CA PHE A 88 -4.82 -8.22 8.14
C PHE A 88 -3.56 -7.59 7.54
N GLY A 89 -3.31 -6.28 7.75
CA GLY A 89 -2.10 -5.59 7.28
C GLY A 89 -0.81 -6.07 7.93
N ASP A 90 -0.89 -6.62 9.15
CA ASP A 90 0.28 -6.95 9.98
C ASP A 90 0.65 -8.44 9.93
N ILE A 91 -0.12 -9.25 9.20
CA ILE A 91 0.20 -10.65 8.95
C ILE A 91 1.07 -10.81 7.69
N ALA A 92 1.94 -11.82 7.72
CA ALA A 92 2.74 -12.25 6.58
C ALA A 92 1.91 -13.16 5.67
N VAL A 93 1.26 -12.59 4.66
CA VAL A 93 0.29 -13.34 3.86
C VAL A 93 0.95 -14.47 3.08
N SER A 94 2.15 -14.29 2.51
CA SER A 94 2.84 -15.37 1.80
C SER A 94 3.16 -16.58 2.68
N GLU A 95 3.54 -16.36 3.94
CA GLU A 95 3.86 -17.43 4.89
C GLU A 95 2.58 -18.12 5.40
N MET A 96 1.54 -17.34 5.67
CA MET A 96 0.28 -17.84 6.24
C MET A 96 -0.71 -18.33 5.18
N TYR A 97 -0.45 -18.10 3.89
CA TYR A 97 -1.37 -18.45 2.80
C TYR A 97 -1.91 -19.89 2.88
N PRO A 98 -1.09 -20.95 3.01
CA PRO A 98 -1.62 -22.32 3.09
C PRO A 98 -2.49 -22.54 4.34
N GLN A 99 -2.13 -21.94 5.48
CA GLN A 99 -2.90 -22.03 6.73
C GLN A 99 -4.26 -21.33 6.58
N LEU A 100 -4.25 -20.13 6.00
CA LEU A 100 -5.45 -19.35 5.77
C LEU A 100 -6.37 -20.01 4.75
N VAL A 101 -5.83 -20.67 3.72
CA VAL A 101 -6.61 -21.46 2.76
C VAL A 101 -7.25 -22.68 3.42
N ALA A 102 -6.53 -23.38 4.29
CA ALA A 102 -7.03 -24.57 4.99
C ALA A 102 -8.07 -24.25 6.09
N ASP A 103 -8.03 -23.06 6.69
CA ASP A 103 -8.92 -22.70 7.79
C ASP A 103 -10.34 -22.37 7.30
N GLU A 104 -11.26 -23.31 7.42
CA GLU A 104 -12.67 -23.17 7.00
C GLU A 104 -13.41 -22.01 7.68
N ARG A 105 -12.93 -21.53 8.84
CA ARG A 105 -13.55 -20.42 9.58
C ARG A 105 -13.26 -19.06 8.95
N VAL A 106 -12.25 -18.98 8.07
CA VAL A 106 -11.93 -17.78 7.30
C VAL A 106 -12.79 -17.79 6.03
N SER A 107 -13.62 -16.77 5.85
CA SER A 107 -14.37 -16.59 4.61
C SER A 107 -13.42 -16.28 3.45
N LYS A 108 -13.63 -16.95 2.31
CA LYS A 108 -12.76 -16.85 1.12
C LYS A 108 -13.57 -16.60 -0.13
N ARG A 109 -13.00 -15.83 -1.06
CA ARG A 109 -13.48 -15.73 -2.44
C ARG A 109 -12.36 -16.12 -3.40
N TRP A 110 -12.67 -16.95 -4.37
CA TRP A 110 -11.68 -17.41 -5.36
C TRP A 110 -11.74 -16.57 -6.63
N ILE A 111 -10.56 -16.23 -7.16
CA ILE A 111 -10.37 -15.58 -8.46
C ILE A 111 -9.21 -16.25 -9.20
N ARG A 112 -9.15 -16.22 -10.53
CA ARG A 112 -7.91 -16.61 -11.22
C ARG A 112 -6.84 -15.54 -10.98
N ALA A 113 -5.64 -15.97 -10.61
CA ALA A 113 -4.54 -15.06 -10.34
C ALA A 113 -4.12 -14.27 -11.61
N ARG A 114 -4.21 -14.88 -12.80
CA ARG A 114 -3.90 -14.22 -14.08
C ARG A 114 -4.86 -13.08 -14.42
N ASP A 115 -6.16 -13.29 -14.24
CA ASP A 115 -7.19 -12.29 -14.53
C ASP A 115 -6.97 -11.01 -13.70
N LEU A 116 -6.49 -11.17 -12.47
CA LEU A 116 -6.13 -10.06 -11.60
C LEU A 116 -4.98 -9.22 -12.18
N PHE A 117 -3.88 -9.84 -12.60
CA PHE A 117 -2.76 -9.11 -13.21
C PHE A 117 -3.14 -8.47 -14.54
N GLN A 118 -3.96 -9.15 -15.34
CA GLN A 118 -4.52 -8.56 -16.57
C GLN A 118 -5.32 -7.31 -16.23
N ARG A 119 -6.20 -7.38 -15.23
CA ARG A 119 -7.00 -6.22 -14.80
C ARG A 119 -6.15 -5.08 -14.25
N LEU A 120 -5.10 -5.38 -13.49
CA LEU A 120 -4.15 -4.37 -13.02
C LEU A 120 -3.48 -3.65 -14.19
N ALA A 121 -3.00 -4.40 -15.18
CA ALA A 121 -2.34 -3.85 -16.35
C ALA A 121 -3.29 -2.97 -17.18
N GLU A 122 -4.55 -3.37 -17.36
CA GLU A 122 -5.57 -2.54 -18.02
C GLU A 122 -5.76 -1.20 -17.30
N ILE A 123 -5.89 -1.21 -15.97
CA ILE A 123 -6.12 0.01 -15.18
C ILE A 123 -4.87 0.92 -15.20
N GLN A 124 -3.67 0.32 -15.13
CA GLN A 124 -2.41 1.05 -15.31
C GLN A 124 -2.30 1.68 -16.68
N PHE A 125 -2.68 0.95 -17.73
CA PHE A 125 -2.68 1.48 -19.09
C PHE A 125 -3.64 2.68 -19.23
N GLU A 126 -4.79 2.64 -18.56
CA GLU A 126 -5.79 3.70 -18.65
C GLU A 126 -5.45 4.96 -17.84
N SER A 127 -4.79 4.80 -16.70
CA SER A 127 -4.70 5.86 -15.69
C SER A 127 -3.29 6.11 -15.12
N GLY A 128 -2.32 5.25 -15.43
CA GLY A 128 -0.98 5.26 -14.83
C GLY A 128 -0.88 4.63 -13.44
N TYR A 129 -2.02 4.33 -12.81
CA TYR A 129 -2.16 3.71 -11.49
C TYR A 129 -2.85 2.34 -11.63
N PRO A 130 -2.74 1.40 -10.69
CA PRO A 130 -2.18 1.54 -9.34
C PRO A 130 -0.66 1.46 -9.25
N TYR A 131 -0.10 2.13 -8.24
CA TYR A 131 1.27 1.86 -7.78
C TYR A 131 1.38 0.44 -7.26
N ILE A 132 2.53 -0.20 -7.44
CA ILE A 132 2.74 -1.57 -6.98
C ILE A 132 3.84 -1.57 -5.92
N MET A 133 3.54 -2.16 -4.77
CA MET A 133 4.51 -2.45 -3.72
C MET A 133 4.65 -3.97 -3.56
N PHE A 134 5.86 -4.49 -3.73
CA PHE A 134 6.16 -5.90 -3.50
C PHE A 134 6.42 -6.16 -2.02
N GLU A 135 5.41 -6.69 -1.32
CA GLU A 135 5.42 -6.81 0.14
C GLU A 135 6.63 -7.59 0.65
N ASP A 136 6.86 -8.78 0.11
CA ASP A 136 7.86 -9.69 0.64
C ASP A 136 9.28 -9.26 0.27
N THR A 137 9.45 -8.59 -0.88
CA THR A 137 10.74 -7.99 -1.25
C THR A 137 11.10 -6.86 -0.28
N VAL A 138 10.15 -5.96 0.00
CA VAL A 138 10.36 -4.85 0.93
C VAL A 138 10.62 -5.36 2.34
N ASN A 139 9.81 -6.29 2.85
CA ASN A 139 9.94 -6.79 4.21
C ASN A 139 11.20 -7.66 4.41
N ARG A 140 11.69 -8.34 3.38
CA ARG A 140 12.94 -9.10 3.42
C ARG A 140 14.18 -8.20 3.44
N ALA A 141 14.12 -7.06 2.75
CA ALA A 141 15.21 -6.07 2.74
C ALA A 141 15.13 -5.07 3.90
N ASN A 142 14.01 -5.04 4.65
CA ASN A 142 13.80 -4.11 5.75
C ASN A 142 14.69 -4.45 6.95
N PRO A 143 15.60 -3.56 7.38
CA PRO A 143 16.45 -3.80 8.55
C PRO A 143 15.76 -3.49 9.89
N ILE A 144 14.58 -2.86 9.86
CA ILE A 144 13.86 -2.41 11.07
C ILE A 144 12.83 -3.45 11.49
N ALA A 145 12.69 -3.68 12.80
CA ALA A 145 11.68 -4.58 13.35
C ALA A 145 10.26 -4.09 13.02
N GLY A 146 9.40 -5.03 12.62
CA GLY A 146 8.03 -4.76 12.19
C GLY A 146 7.85 -4.98 10.69
N ARG A 147 6.59 -4.91 10.24
CA ARG A 147 6.25 -5.12 8.83
C ARG A 147 5.91 -3.79 8.16
N VAL A 148 6.35 -3.65 6.92
CA VAL A 148 5.93 -2.59 6.01
C VAL A 148 4.68 -3.08 5.29
N ASN A 149 3.56 -2.39 5.48
CA ASN A 149 2.25 -2.77 4.96
C ASN A 149 1.64 -1.72 4.01
N MET A 150 2.31 -0.59 3.80
CA MET A 150 1.92 0.49 2.90
C MET A 150 3.13 1.30 2.44
N SER A 151 2.90 2.20 1.48
CA SER A 151 3.88 3.18 0.99
C SER A 151 3.24 4.57 0.86
N ASN A 152 4.08 5.60 0.65
CA ASN A 152 3.62 6.95 0.31
C ASN A 152 3.11 7.07 -1.14
N LEU A 153 2.64 8.28 -1.49
CA LEU A 153 2.14 8.64 -2.82
C LEU A 153 3.10 8.33 -3.95
N CYS A 154 4.40 8.55 -3.75
CA CYS A 154 5.38 8.37 -4.81
C CYS A 154 5.99 6.96 -4.81
N SER A 155 5.48 6.06 -3.95
CA SER A 155 5.93 4.67 -3.79
C SER A 155 7.39 4.47 -3.34
N GLU A 156 8.11 5.51 -2.93
CA GLU A 156 9.51 5.39 -2.49
C GLU A 156 9.70 5.14 -1.00
N ILE A 157 8.72 5.46 -0.16
CA ILE A 157 8.85 5.37 1.31
C ILE A 157 8.29 4.06 1.82
N CYS A 158 9.18 3.17 2.25
CA CYS A 158 8.86 1.89 2.88
C CYS A 158 9.36 1.87 4.33
N ARG A 159 8.48 2.11 5.31
CA ARG A 159 8.80 1.97 6.74
C ARG A 159 7.70 1.22 7.48
N SER A 160 8.10 0.54 8.56
CA SER A 160 7.17 -0.17 9.43
C SER A 160 6.40 0.81 10.31
N THR A 161 5.10 0.57 10.45
CA THR A 161 4.18 1.39 11.23
C THR A 161 3.49 0.49 12.25
N PRO A 162 3.82 0.59 13.56
CA PRO A 162 3.13 -0.21 14.57
C PRO A 162 1.66 0.24 14.69
N PRO A 163 0.70 -0.70 14.77
CA PRO A 163 -0.71 -0.37 14.85
C PRO A 163 -1.06 0.33 16.17
N ARG A 164 -2.00 1.28 16.11
CA ARG A 164 -2.53 1.98 17.28
C ARG A 164 -4.01 1.61 17.51
N PRO A 165 -4.39 1.09 18.70
CA PRO A 165 -5.79 0.98 19.06
C PRO A 165 -6.37 2.36 19.38
N LEU A 166 -7.39 2.78 18.63
CA LEU A 166 -8.18 3.98 18.93
C LEU A 166 -9.24 3.62 19.99
N THR A 167 -9.05 4.05 21.24
CA THR A 167 -10.09 3.98 22.27
C THR A 167 -11.05 5.18 22.16
N LYS A 168 -12.34 4.93 22.34
CA LYS A 168 -13.46 5.86 22.08
C LYS A 168 -13.45 7.16 22.92
N THR A 169 -12.61 7.29 23.94
CA THR A 169 -12.82 8.29 25.00
C THR A 169 -11.60 9.09 25.45
N SER A 170 -10.43 9.01 24.80
CA SER A 170 -9.27 9.76 25.31
C SER A 170 -8.26 10.18 24.24
N ILE A 171 -8.15 11.50 24.05
CA ILE A 171 -7.04 12.19 23.38
C ILE A 171 -5.68 11.89 24.07
N THR A 172 -5.71 11.32 25.29
CA THR A 172 -4.56 10.94 26.12
C THR A 172 -4.06 9.50 25.95
N ALA A 173 -4.56 8.73 24.97
CA ALA A 173 -4.00 7.41 24.67
C ALA A 173 -2.59 7.54 24.04
N SER A 174 -1.67 6.65 24.43
CA SER A 174 -0.29 6.55 23.93
C SER A 174 -0.19 6.83 22.42
N VAL A 175 0.77 7.69 22.07
CA VAL A 175 0.98 8.18 20.70
C VAL A 175 1.46 7.02 19.83
N GLY A 176 0.71 6.71 18.77
CA GLY A 176 1.14 5.76 17.73
C GLY A 176 2.27 6.36 16.89
N GLN A 177 2.93 5.55 16.09
CA GLN A 177 3.98 6.02 15.20
C GLN A 177 3.46 5.99 13.77
N ASP A 178 3.23 7.18 13.20
CA ASP A 178 2.98 7.35 11.76
C ASP A 178 4.25 7.84 11.06
N ILE A 179 4.25 7.80 9.74
CA ILE A 179 5.43 8.12 8.92
C ILE A 179 5.28 9.52 8.34
N SER A 180 6.24 10.39 8.66
CA SER A 180 6.56 11.59 7.88
C SER A 180 7.95 11.43 7.26
N CYS A 181 8.18 12.08 6.12
CA CYS A 181 9.45 11.98 5.41
C CYS A 181 9.96 13.35 4.98
N ASN A 182 11.25 13.59 5.22
CA ASN A 182 12.00 14.70 4.66
C ASN A 182 12.92 14.13 3.57
N LEU A 183 12.79 14.65 2.36
CA LEU A 183 13.53 14.17 1.19
C LEU A 183 14.60 15.18 0.78
N GLY A 184 15.74 14.65 0.36
CA GLY A 184 16.82 15.40 -0.25
C GLY A 184 17.57 14.50 -1.24
N SER A 185 18.00 15.06 -2.36
CA SER A 185 18.75 14.35 -3.40
C SER A 185 20.08 15.06 -3.68
N LEU A 186 21.05 14.29 -4.17
CA LEU A 186 22.33 14.81 -4.62
C LEU A 186 22.39 14.76 -6.15
N ASN A 187 22.99 15.77 -6.77
CA ASN A 187 23.31 15.72 -8.18
C ASN A 187 24.53 14.80 -8.37
N ILE A 188 24.33 13.67 -9.06
CA ILE A 188 25.36 12.64 -9.25
C ILE A 188 26.56 13.20 -10.02
N ALA A 189 26.35 13.93 -11.11
CA ALA A 189 27.44 14.45 -11.94
C ALA A 189 28.36 15.38 -11.12
N HIS A 190 27.79 16.39 -10.47
CA HIS A 190 28.57 17.31 -9.62
C HIS A 190 29.22 16.62 -8.41
N THR A 191 28.62 15.53 -7.93
CA THR A 191 29.17 14.76 -6.82
C THR A 191 30.39 13.94 -7.26
N MET A 192 30.39 13.42 -8.50
CA MET A 192 31.50 12.66 -9.07
C MET A 192 32.65 13.54 -9.56
N ASP A 193 32.36 14.74 -10.05
CA ASP A 193 33.39 15.73 -10.44
C ASP A 193 34.15 16.30 -9.23
N SER A 194 33.62 16.12 -8.02
CA SER A 194 34.22 16.63 -6.80
C SER A 194 35.30 15.68 -6.27
N PRO A 195 36.49 16.19 -5.90
CA PRO A 195 37.54 15.36 -5.29
C PRO A 195 37.18 14.88 -3.86
N THR A 196 36.10 15.38 -3.26
CA THR A 196 35.72 15.13 -1.86
C THR A 196 34.33 14.50 -1.70
N LEU A 197 34.11 13.38 -2.39
CA LEU A 197 32.86 12.59 -2.33
C LEU A 197 32.34 12.36 -0.90
N ARG A 198 33.21 11.95 0.03
CA ARG A 198 32.82 11.63 1.41
C ARG A 198 32.24 12.84 2.15
N ALA A 199 32.74 14.04 1.89
CA ALA A 199 32.24 15.26 2.53
C ALA A 199 30.87 15.65 1.98
N ARG A 200 30.68 15.55 0.65
CA ARG A 200 29.40 15.78 -0.02
C ARG A 200 28.31 14.83 0.46
N LEU A 201 28.64 13.56 0.70
CA LEU A 201 27.69 12.58 1.23
C LEU A 201 27.27 12.87 2.68
N LYS A 202 28.14 13.46 3.50
CA LYS A 202 27.84 13.73 4.91
C LYS A 202 27.08 15.04 5.14
N SER A 203 27.33 16.05 4.32
CA SER A 203 26.77 17.39 4.50
C SER A 203 25.24 17.43 4.66
N PRO A 204 24.43 16.66 3.90
CA PRO A 204 22.97 16.69 4.06
C PRO A 204 22.45 16.09 5.37
N PHE A 205 23.25 15.26 6.05
CA PHE A 205 22.86 14.57 7.29
C PHE A 205 23.36 15.27 8.56
N ALA A 206 24.11 16.38 8.42
CA ALA A 206 24.73 17.09 9.53
C ALA A 206 23.83 18.17 10.15
N ALA A 207 22.54 18.20 9.80
CA ALA A 207 21.55 19.13 10.32
C ALA A 207 20.79 18.54 11.52
#